data_AF-A0A3M1QBK3-F1
#
_entry.id   AF-A0A3M1QBK3-F1
#
_cell.length_a   1.000
_cell.length_b   1.000
_cell.length_c   1.000
_cell.angle_alpha   90.00
_cell.angle_beta   90.00
_cell.angle_gamma   90.00
#
_symmetry.space_group_name_H-M   'P 1'
#
loop_
_entity.id
_entity.type
_entity.pdbx_description
1 polymer ?
#
loop_
_entity_poly.entity_id
_entity_poly.type
_entity_poly.pdbx_seq_one_letter_code
_entity_poly.pdbx_strand_id
1 'polypeptide(L)'
;MAGAVGALTALIAALSLVADVEAFQSPPETTHPLIGRAVLEFRAPEDDPLNMPTAVAVAPDGRVFVVDGVNDRVVEFSADGAVTRAFIEGGGRPFRQPVGAKADVDGRVWIADTGNARIVVLDADGETDRVVDLSGVLEDRVPDVTDLAFAASGAHLWLADNDDHVLLRYGLESGEVEVVGRPGEA
;
A
#
# COMPACT_ATOMS: atom_id res chain seq x y z
N MET A 1 48.92 59.47 -9.19
CA MET A 1 48.92 58.07 -8.72
C MET A 1 47.46 57.70 -8.51
N ALA A 2 46.69 57.20 -9.48
CA ALA A 2 46.81 56.03 -10.36
C ALA A 2 46.76 54.69 -9.62
N GLY A 3 45.73 53.87 -9.92
CA GLY A 3 45.54 52.47 -9.51
C GLY A 3 44.08 52.17 -9.12
N ALA A 4 43.15 52.06 -10.09
CA ALA A 4 42.61 50.79 -10.64
C ALA A 4 41.67 50.06 -9.65
N VAL A 5 40.34 50.21 -9.76
CA VAL A 5 39.39 49.35 -10.55
C VAL A 5 39.72 47.85 -10.47
N GLY A 6 38.85 47.11 -9.78
CA GLY A 6 38.80 45.65 -9.80
C GLY A 6 37.37 45.19 -9.57
N ALA A 7 36.68 44.86 -10.65
CA ALA A 7 35.33 44.32 -10.65
C ALA A 7 35.32 42.82 -10.35
N LEU A 8 34.24 42.37 -9.71
CA LEU A 8 33.52 41.12 -9.92
C LEU A 8 34.34 39.81 -9.88
N THR A 9 34.14 39.03 -8.82
CA THR A 9 33.93 37.58 -9.00
C THR A 9 32.95 37.09 -7.95
N ALA A 10 31.77 36.69 -8.42
CA ALA A 10 30.83 35.89 -7.65
C ALA A 10 31.45 34.51 -7.42
N LEU A 11 31.37 33.99 -6.20
CA LEU A 11 31.45 32.55 -5.98
C LEU A 11 30.15 32.11 -5.31
N ILE A 12 29.19 31.76 -6.16
CA ILE A 12 28.11 30.85 -5.78
C ILE A 12 28.83 29.53 -5.51
N ALA A 13 28.90 29.10 -4.25
CA ALA A 13 29.30 27.74 -3.92
C ALA A 13 28.19 26.81 -4.39
N ALA A 14 28.28 26.40 -5.65
CA ALA A 14 27.47 25.34 -6.21
C ALA A 14 27.87 24.02 -5.54
N LEU A 15 26.88 23.40 -4.91
CA LEU A 15 26.61 21.97 -4.91
C LEU A 15 27.83 21.05 -5.11
N SER A 16 28.31 20.45 -4.02
CA SER A 16 28.89 19.12 -4.10
C SER A 16 28.58 18.36 -2.81
N LEU A 17 27.30 18.02 -2.64
CA LEU A 17 26.93 16.89 -1.81
C LEU A 17 26.95 15.64 -2.70
N VAL A 18 28.14 15.28 -3.21
CA VAL A 18 28.41 13.88 -3.54
C VAL A 18 28.89 13.27 -2.23
N ALA A 19 27.97 13.12 -1.28
CA ALA A 19 28.21 12.32 -0.09
C ALA A 19 28.20 10.86 -0.56
N ASP A 20 29.41 10.30 -0.67
CA ASP A 20 29.71 8.88 -0.58
C ASP A 20 28.70 7.91 -1.24
N VAL A 21 28.68 7.88 -2.57
CA VAL A 21 28.23 6.68 -3.30
C VAL A 21 29.37 5.63 -3.35
N GLU A 22 30.54 5.90 -2.75
CA GLU A 22 31.72 5.04 -2.78
C GLU A 22 32.01 4.29 -1.46
N ALA A 23 31.01 4.10 -0.61
CA ALA A 23 31.14 3.19 0.52
C ALA A 23 29.88 2.37 0.78
N PHE A 24 29.25 1.82 -0.26
CA PHE A 24 28.51 0.58 -0.08
C PHE A 24 29.55 -0.52 0.13
N GLN A 25 30.10 -0.60 1.35
CA GLN A 25 30.76 -1.82 1.77
C GLN A 25 29.75 -2.94 1.57
N SER A 26 30.12 -3.96 0.80
CA SER A 26 29.28 -5.16 0.68
C SER A 26 28.79 -5.52 2.08
N PRO A 27 27.47 -5.69 2.30
CA PRO A 27 26.98 -6.08 3.60
C PRO A 27 27.79 -7.30 4.05
N PRO A 28 28.20 -7.38 5.33
CA PRO A 28 28.95 -8.54 5.80
C PRO A 28 28.21 -9.78 5.34
N GLU A 29 28.90 -10.69 4.63
CA GLU A 29 28.28 -11.94 4.18
C GLU A 29 27.71 -12.62 5.43
N THR A 30 26.39 -12.58 5.57
CA THR A 30 25.73 -13.26 6.66
C THR A 30 25.83 -14.75 6.34
N THR A 31 26.80 -15.43 6.93
CA THR A 31 26.93 -16.90 6.87
C THR A 31 25.84 -17.60 7.67
N HIS A 32 24.77 -16.90 8.08
CA HIS A 32 23.57 -17.50 8.60
C HIS A 32 22.76 -17.95 7.38
N PRO A 33 22.77 -19.25 7.03
CA PRO A 33 21.83 -19.72 6.03
C PRO A 33 20.44 -19.29 6.47
N LEU A 34 19.69 -18.63 5.59
CA LEU A 34 18.26 -18.45 5.78
C LEU A 34 17.62 -19.84 5.69
N ILE A 35 17.65 -20.57 6.80
CA ILE A 35 16.94 -21.84 6.92
C ILE A 35 15.49 -21.48 7.21
N GLY A 36 14.72 -21.28 6.15
CA GLY A 36 13.28 -21.18 6.24
C GLY A 36 12.70 -22.52 6.69
N ARG A 37 12.07 -22.55 7.87
CA ARG A 37 11.20 -23.65 8.29
C ARG A 37 9.78 -23.12 8.34
N ALA A 38 8.83 -23.81 7.71
CA ALA A 38 7.42 -23.52 7.93
C ALA A 38 7.11 -23.67 9.44
N VAL A 39 6.69 -22.58 10.07
CA VAL A 39 6.30 -22.55 11.49
C VAL A 39 4.78 -22.54 11.67
N LEU A 40 4.06 -22.13 10.63
CA LEU A 40 2.61 -22.05 10.56
C LEU A 40 2.18 -22.14 9.09
N GLU A 41 1.04 -22.78 8.83
CA GLU A 41 0.45 -22.88 7.50
C GLU A 41 -0.98 -22.34 7.54
N PHE A 42 -1.30 -21.48 6.58
CA PHE A 42 -2.65 -20.98 6.35
C PHE A 42 -3.26 -21.80 5.22
N ARG A 43 -4.21 -22.68 5.55
CA ARG A 43 -4.79 -23.62 4.59
C ARG A 43 -6.24 -23.25 4.29
N ALA A 44 -6.50 -22.86 3.05
CA ALA A 44 -7.86 -22.85 2.51
C ALA A 44 -8.35 -24.30 2.27
N PRO A 45 -9.67 -24.54 2.25
CA PRO A 45 -10.23 -25.86 1.93
C PRO A 45 -9.77 -26.36 0.54
N GLU A 46 -9.57 -27.67 0.39
CA GLU A 46 -9.10 -28.25 -0.90
C GLU A 46 -10.10 -28.06 -2.05
N ASP A 47 -11.40 -28.01 -1.72
CA ASP A 47 -12.51 -27.76 -2.64
C ASP A 47 -12.77 -26.27 -2.90
N ASP A 48 -12.06 -25.39 -2.19
CA ASP A 48 -12.14 -23.93 -2.33
C ASP A 48 -10.75 -23.28 -2.12
N PRO A 49 -9.75 -23.63 -2.96
CA PRO A 49 -8.38 -23.16 -2.77
C PRO A 49 -8.25 -21.66 -3.07
N LEU A 50 -7.26 -21.03 -2.44
CA LEU A 50 -6.81 -19.70 -2.85
C LEU A 50 -6.32 -19.73 -4.31
N ASN A 51 -6.60 -18.66 -5.04
CA ASN A 51 -6.27 -18.48 -6.43
C ASN A 51 -5.71 -17.06 -6.67
N MET A 52 -4.39 -16.99 -6.88
CA MET A 52 -3.64 -15.74 -6.96
C MET A 52 -3.83 -14.86 -5.71
N PRO A 53 -3.37 -15.32 -4.52
CA PRO A 53 -3.34 -14.47 -3.35
C PRO A 53 -2.38 -13.29 -3.59
N THR A 54 -2.89 -12.06 -3.55
CA THR A 54 -2.17 -10.84 -3.97
C THR A 54 -1.64 -10.02 -2.80
N ALA A 55 -2.33 -10.04 -1.66
CA ALA A 55 -1.93 -9.31 -0.46
C ALA A 55 -2.27 -10.06 0.82
N VAL A 56 -1.55 -9.70 1.89
CA VAL A 56 -1.81 -10.13 3.26
C VAL A 56 -1.85 -8.92 4.18
N ALA A 57 -2.82 -8.89 5.09
CA ALA A 57 -2.93 -7.93 6.17
C ALA A 57 -3.06 -8.67 7.50
N VAL A 58 -2.37 -8.19 8.53
CA VAL A 58 -2.40 -8.80 9.88
C VAL A 58 -2.95 -7.78 10.85
N ALA A 59 -4.09 -8.08 11.47
CA ALA A 59 -4.69 -7.23 12.48
C ALA A 59 -3.97 -7.36 13.84
N PRO A 60 -4.12 -6.38 14.75
CA PRO A 60 -3.46 -6.40 16.06
C PRO A 60 -3.84 -7.60 16.94
N ASP A 61 -5.00 -8.20 16.72
CA ASP A 61 -5.48 -9.41 17.41
C ASP A 61 -4.93 -10.72 16.82
N GLY A 62 -4.10 -10.63 15.76
CA GLY A 62 -3.47 -11.76 15.11
C GLY A 62 -4.30 -12.39 13.98
N ARG A 63 -5.51 -11.89 13.69
CA ARG A 63 -6.23 -12.29 12.48
C ARG A 63 -5.44 -11.91 11.23
N VAL A 64 -5.49 -12.78 10.23
CA VAL A 64 -4.79 -12.63 8.97
C VAL A 64 -5.80 -12.58 7.84
N PHE A 65 -5.81 -11.49 7.08
CA PHE A 65 -6.66 -11.31 5.92
C PHE A 65 -5.82 -11.51 4.67
N VAL A 66 -6.25 -12.41 3.80
CA VAL A 66 -5.60 -12.68 2.51
C VAL A 66 -6.53 -12.22 1.40
N VAL A 67 -6.04 -11.35 0.53
CA VAL A 67 -6.74 -10.98 -0.70
C VAL A 67 -6.55 -12.10 -1.71
N ASP A 68 -7.66 -12.71 -2.12
CA ASP A 68 -7.71 -13.85 -3.03
C ASP A 68 -8.19 -13.37 -4.41
N GLY A 69 -7.26 -12.76 -5.16
CA GLY A 69 -7.58 -11.80 -6.21
C GLY A 69 -8.31 -12.37 -7.43
N VAL A 70 -8.04 -13.62 -7.83
CA VAL A 70 -8.78 -14.25 -8.97
C VAL A 70 -10.14 -14.77 -8.52
N ASN A 71 -10.29 -15.12 -7.24
CA ASN A 71 -11.57 -15.57 -6.69
C ASN A 71 -12.47 -14.39 -6.25
N ASP A 72 -12.06 -13.14 -6.48
CA ASP A 72 -12.81 -11.93 -6.14
C ASP A 72 -13.28 -11.91 -4.67
N ARG A 73 -12.38 -12.24 -3.74
CA ARG A 73 -12.72 -12.28 -2.31
C ARG A 73 -11.56 -11.91 -1.39
N VAL A 74 -11.87 -11.70 -0.12
CA VAL A 74 -10.90 -11.64 0.97
C VAL A 74 -11.18 -12.76 1.95
N VAL A 75 -10.17 -13.54 2.31
CA VAL A 75 -10.29 -14.67 3.24
C VAL A 75 -9.68 -14.28 4.58
N GLU A 76 -10.45 -14.40 5.66
CA GLU A 76 -9.98 -14.23 7.02
C GLU A 76 -9.50 -15.56 7.57
N PHE A 77 -8.32 -15.53 8.17
CA PHE A 77 -7.74 -16.60 8.95
C PHE A 77 -7.55 -16.15 10.39
N SER A 78 -7.74 -17.10 11.28
CA SER A 78 -7.31 -17.02 12.67
C SER A 78 -5.78 -16.97 12.80
N ALA A 79 -5.28 -16.58 13.97
CA ALA A 79 -3.84 -16.50 14.26
C ALA A 79 -3.12 -17.86 14.18
N ASP A 80 -3.86 -18.97 14.27
CA ASP A 80 -3.40 -20.35 14.13
C ASP A 80 -3.63 -20.92 12.72
N GLY A 81 -4.02 -20.09 11.75
CA GLY A 81 -4.02 -20.44 10.33
C GLY A 81 -5.27 -21.15 9.81
N ALA A 82 -6.31 -21.25 10.63
CA ALA A 82 -7.61 -21.77 10.20
C ALA A 82 -8.45 -20.66 9.56
N VAL A 83 -9.11 -20.95 8.43
CA VAL A 83 -10.10 -20.05 7.82
C VAL A 83 -11.25 -19.83 8.79
N THR A 84 -11.57 -18.57 9.05
CA THR A 84 -12.71 -18.17 9.88
C THR A 84 -13.86 -17.64 9.03
N ARG A 85 -13.56 -16.86 7.99
CA ARG A 85 -14.54 -16.19 7.13
C ARG A 85 -14.02 -15.96 5.71
N ALA A 86 -14.93 -15.72 4.77
CA ALA A 86 -14.61 -15.21 3.44
C ALA A 86 -15.61 -14.10 3.06
N PHE A 87 -15.09 -13.02 2.50
CA PHE A 87 -15.84 -11.84 2.10
C PHE A 87 -15.85 -11.74 0.58
N ILE A 88 -17.02 -11.91 -0.04
CA ILE A 88 -17.21 -11.85 -1.51
C ILE A 88 -17.77 -10.50 -1.97
N GLU A 89 -18.25 -9.69 -1.03
CA GLU A 89 -18.80 -8.37 -1.29
C GLU A 89 -18.35 -7.37 -0.23
N GLY A 90 -18.41 -6.09 -0.61
CA GLY A 90 -18.10 -4.96 0.25
C GLY A 90 -18.91 -3.74 -0.21
N GLY A 91 -19.60 -3.09 0.72
CA GLY A 91 -20.45 -1.94 0.41
C GLY A 91 -21.60 -2.25 -0.55
N GLY A 92 -22.25 -3.41 -0.38
CA GLY A 92 -23.45 -3.81 -1.12
C GLY A 92 -23.23 -4.22 -2.58
N ARG A 93 -21.97 -4.47 -2.98
CA ARG A 93 -21.65 -5.05 -4.30
C ARG A 93 -20.42 -5.96 -4.23
N PRO A 94 -20.33 -6.99 -5.11
CA PRO A 94 -19.20 -7.92 -5.13
C PRO A 94 -17.85 -7.22 -5.35
N PHE A 95 -16.79 -7.80 -4.78
CA PHE A 95 -15.42 -7.42 -5.13
C PHE A 95 -15.15 -7.73 -6.61
N ARG A 96 -14.14 -7.06 -7.17
CA ARG A 96 -13.66 -7.28 -8.52
C ARG A 96 -12.16 -7.04 -8.58
N GLN A 97 -11.42 -8.13 -8.74
CA GLN A 97 -9.97 -8.17 -8.76
C GLN A 97 -9.35 -7.36 -7.63
N PRO A 98 -9.66 -7.64 -6.35
CA PRO A 98 -8.99 -6.95 -5.25
C PRO A 98 -7.50 -7.31 -5.26
N VAL A 99 -6.63 -6.32 -5.01
CA VAL A 99 -5.17 -6.51 -5.08
C VAL A 99 -4.48 -6.21 -3.76
N GLY A 100 -4.87 -5.14 -3.08
CA GLY A 100 -4.20 -4.65 -1.89
C GLY A 100 -5.03 -4.83 -0.63
N ALA A 101 -4.36 -5.05 0.52
CA ALA A 101 -4.97 -4.91 1.83
C ALA A 101 -3.99 -4.40 2.89
N LYS A 102 -4.52 -3.71 3.92
CA LYS A 102 -3.84 -3.41 5.19
C LYS A 102 -4.84 -3.42 6.33
N ALA A 103 -4.41 -3.88 7.50
CA ALA A 103 -5.18 -3.73 8.72
C ALA A 103 -4.76 -2.45 9.45
N ASP A 104 -5.72 -1.76 10.06
CA ASP A 104 -5.44 -0.62 10.93
C ASP A 104 -5.33 -1.04 12.41
N VAL A 105 -5.03 -0.04 13.25
CA VAL A 105 -4.83 -0.24 14.70
C VAL A 105 -6.12 -0.62 15.44
N ASP A 106 -7.28 -0.37 14.84
CA ASP A 106 -8.59 -0.72 15.40
C ASP A 106 -9.03 -2.12 14.95
N GLY A 107 -8.22 -2.81 14.14
CA GLY A 107 -8.52 -4.14 13.61
C GLY A 107 -9.47 -4.15 12.43
N ARG A 108 -9.69 -2.99 11.79
CA ARG A 108 -10.40 -2.92 10.49
C ARG A 108 -9.44 -3.30 9.37
N VAL A 109 -9.97 -3.85 8.29
CA VAL A 109 -9.19 -4.15 7.08
C VAL A 109 -9.61 -3.26 5.93
N TRP A 110 -8.63 -2.56 5.38
CA TRP A 110 -8.74 -1.68 4.22
C TRP A 110 -8.29 -2.44 2.99
N ILE A 111 -9.16 -2.56 2.00
CA ILE A 111 -8.99 -3.41 0.82
C ILE A 111 -9.05 -2.53 -0.41
N ALA A 112 -8.03 -2.62 -1.26
CA ALA A 112 -8.07 -2.06 -2.60
C ALA A 112 -8.85 -3.00 -3.52
N ASP A 113 -10.11 -2.63 -3.79
CA ASP A 113 -10.99 -3.33 -4.72
C ASP A 113 -10.78 -2.78 -6.13
N THR A 114 -9.60 -3.11 -6.66
CA THR A 114 -8.94 -2.46 -7.79
C THR A 114 -9.82 -2.40 -9.04
N GLY A 115 -10.40 -3.53 -9.46
CA GLY A 115 -11.26 -3.59 -10.64
C GLY A 115 -12.57 -2.81 -10.50
N ASN A 116 -12.89 -2.33 -9.29
CA ASN A 116 -14.03 -1.46 -8.99
C ASN A 116 -13.63 -0.03 -8.65
N ALA A 117 -12.34 0.32 -8.72
CA ALA A 117 -11.80 1.66 -8.45
C ALA A 117 -12.27 2.24 -7.11
N ARG A 118 -12.14 1.46 -6.04
CA ARG A 118 -12.55 1.87 -4.70
C ARG A 118 -11.70 1.23 -3.62
N ILE A 119 -11.70 1.85 -2.44
CA ILE A 119 -11.27 1.21 -1.21
C ILE A 119 -12.50 0.76 -0.43
N VAL A 120 -12.52 -0.49 0.02
CA VAL A 120 -13.52 -1.02 0.95
C VAL A 120 -12.87 -1.18 2.31
N VAL A 121 -13.53 -0.70 3.36
CA VAL A 121 -13.10 -0.90 4.75
C VAL A 121 -14.11 -1.82 5.42
N LEU A 122 -13.64 -2.97 5.87
CA LEU A 122 -14.42 -3.87 6.71
C LEU A 122 -14.04 -3.67 8.17
N ASP A 123 -15.03 -3.63 9.05
CA ASP A 123 -14.81 -3.55 10.49
C ASP A 123 -14.32 -4.88 11.07
N ALA A 124 -14.09 -4.90 12.39
CA ALA A 124 -13.61 -6.09 13.08
C ALA A 124 -14.63 -7.25 13.02
N ASP A 125 -15.92 -6.95 12.88
CA ASP A 125 -16.99 -7.94 12.72
C ASP A 125 -17.15 -8.39 11.26
N GLY A 126 -16.40 -7.80 10.33
CA GLY A 126 -16.41 -8.13 8.90
C GLY A 126 -17.51 -7.42 8.11
N GLU A 127 -18.20 -6.46 8.73
CA GLU A 127 -19.22 -5.64 8.07
C GLU A 127 -18.56 -4.45 7.38
N THR A 128 -19.20 -3.88 6.36
CA THR A 128 -18.64 -2.70 5.68
C THR A 128 -18.76 -1.45 6.55
N ASP A 129 -17.64 -0.93 7.03
CA ASP A 129 -17.53 0.36 7.73
C ASP A 129 -17.56 1.53 6.74
N ARG A 130 -16.82 1.41 5.63
CA ARG A 130 -16.63 2.51 4.69
C ARG A 130 -16.38 2.01 3.26
N VAL A 131 -16.83 2.79 2.30
CA VAL A 131 -16.37 2.70 0.91
C VAL A 131 -15.86 4.07 0.47
N VAL A 132 -14.65 4.10 -0.09
CA VAL A 132 -14.06 5.28 -0.71
C VAL A 132 -14.10 5.07 -2.22
N ASP A 133 -14.98 5.79 -2.90
CA ASP A 133 -15.07 5.77 -4.36
C ASP A 133 -13.94 6.61 -4.96
N LEU A 134 -13.13 6.00 -5.82
CA LEU A 134 -11.99 6.66 -6.47
C LEU A 134 -12.27 6.98 -7.94
N SER A 135 -13.42 6.55 -8.49
CA SER A 135 -13.70 6.63 -9.92
C SER A 135 -13.75 8.06 -10.49
N GLY A 136 -13.97 9.06 -9.64
CA GLY A 136 -13.96 10.48 -10.01
C GLY A 136 -12.72 11.27 -9.58
N VAL A 137 -11.67 10.60 -9.09
CA VAL A 137 -10.46 11.28 -8.57
C VAL A 137 -9.56 11.80 -9.69
N LEU A 138 -9.52 11.10 -10.83
CA LEU A 138 -8.75 11.51 -12.01
C LEU A 138 -9.70 12.03 -13.10
N GLU A 139 -9.30 13.09 -13.79
CA GLU A 139 -10.18 13.79 -14.75
C GLU A 139 -10.52 12.94 -15.99
N ASP A 140 -9.55 12.20 -16.51
CA ASP A 140 -9.64 11.53 -17.83
C ASP A 140 -9.61 9.99 -17.76
N ARG A 141 -9.60 9.42 -16.55
CA ARG A 141 -9.35 7.99 -16.33
C ARG A 141 -9.81 7.54 -14.94
N VAL A 142 -9.75 6.25 -14.68
CA VAL A 142 -10.21 5.63 -13.44
C VAL A 142 -9.02 4.99 -12.73
N PRO A 143 -8.75 5.34 -11.45
CA PRO A 143 -7.67 4.74 -10.67
C PRO A 143 -7.70 3.21 -10.59
N ASP A 144 -6.54 2.59 -10.78
CA ASP A 144 -6.24 1.18 -10.56
C ASP A 144 -5.37 1.05 -9.29
N VAL A 145 -5.95 1.39 -8.14
CA VAL A 145 -5.22 1.34 -6.87
C VAL A 145 -4.92 -0.11 -6.50
N THR A 146 -3.65 -0.41 -6.25
CA THR A 146 -3.16 -1.77 -6.00
C THR A 146 -2.57 -1.98 -4.61
N ASP A 147 -2.00 -0.94 -3.99
CA ASP A 147 -1.48 -1.02 -2.62
C ASP A 147 -1.80 0.25 -1.85
N LEU A 148 -1.79 0.11 -0.53
CA LEU A 148 -2.12 1.15 0.42
C LEU A 148 -1.19 1.12 1.62
N ALA A 149 -0.83 2.30 2.14
CA ALA A 149 0.07 2.44 3.28
C ALA A 149 -0.36 3.59 4.19
N PHE A 150 -0.57 3.30 5.47
CA PHE A 150 -0.88 4.34 6.45
C PHE A 150 0.33 5.24 6.65
N ALA A 151 0.10 6.56 6.62
CA ALA A 151 1.10 7.52 7.06
C ALA A 151 1.37 7.33 8.57
N ALA A 152 2.62 7.46 9.00
CA ALA A 152 3.00 7.33 10.40
C ALA A 152 2.28 8.33 11.32
N SER A 153 1.80 9.46 10.78
CA SER A 153 0.99 10.43 11.52
C SER A 153 -0.42 9.94 11.86
N GLY A 154 -0.89 8.87 11.21
CA GLY A 154 -2.28 8.40 11.31
C GLY A 154 -3.32 9.31 10.64
N ALA A 155 -2.89 10.34 9.90
CA ALA A 155 -3.80 11.30 9.30
C ALA A 155 -4.23 10.93 7.87
N HIS A 156 -3.39 10.16 7.15
CA HIS A 156 -3.61 9.85 5.74
C HIS A 156 -3.25 8.41 5.40
N LEU A 157 -3.78 7.95 4.27
CA LEU A 157 -3.41 6.73 3.59
C LEU A 157 -2.78 7.09 2.23
N TRP A 158 -1.61 6.55 1.93
CA TRP A 158 -1.01 6.61 0.61
C TRP A 158 -1.53 5.45 -0.24
N LEU A 159 -1.86 5.73 -1.50
CA LEU A 159 -2.35 4.74 -2.45
C LEU A 159 -1.43 4.72 -3.67
N ALA A 160 -1.03 3.52 -4.07
CA ALA A 160 -0.31 3.30 -5.32
C ALA A 160 -1.30 2.97 -6.42
N ASP A 161 -1.36 3.84 -7.43
CA ASP A 161 -2.22 3.68 -8.60
C ASP A 161 -1.40 3.08 -9.75
N ASN A 162 -1.65 1.81 -10.03
CA ASN A 162 -0.99 1.09 -11.11
C ASN A 162 -1.57 1.54 -12.45
N ASP A 163 -0.83 1.40 -13.55
CA ASP A 163 -1.19 1.86 -14.91
C ASP A 163 -1.39 3.37 -15.13
N ASP A 164 -1.78 4.13 -14.10
CA ASP A 164 -1.88 5.59 -14.15
C ASP A 164 -0.64 6.31 -13.64
N HIS A 165 0.25 5.56 -12.98
CA HIS A 165 1.56 6.00 -12.51
C HIS A 165 1.48 7.21 -11.56
N VAL A 166 0.41 7.28 -10.76
CA VAL A 166 0.22 8.33 -9.78
C VAL A 166 0.27 7.78 -8.35
N LEU A 167 0.60 8.67 -7.42
CA LEU A 167 0.37 8.46 -6.00
C LEU A 167 -0.83 9.30 -5.58
N LEU A 168 -1.76 8.65 -4.89
CA LEU A 168 -2.89 9.34 -4.27
C LEU A 168 -2.68 9.38 -2.74
N ARG A 169 -3.25 10.40 -2.12
CA ARG A 169 -3.32 10.53 -0.66
C ARG A 169 -4.77 10.69 -0.25
N TYR A 170 -5.24 9.81 0.60
CA TYR A 170 -6.57 9.87 1.20
C TYR A 170 -6.49 10.40 2.64
N GLY A 171 -7.24 11.44 2.97
CA GLY A 171 -7.38 11.95 4.33
C GLY A 171 -8.37 11.14 5.15
N LEU A 172 -7.91 10.53 6.24
CA LEU A 172 -8.74 9.62 7.05
C LEU A 172 -9.88 10.35 7.77
N GLU A 173 -9.65 11.61 8.15
CA GLU A 173 -10.64 12.50 8.77
C GLU A 173 -11.46 13.28 7.74
N SER A 174 -10.82 13.90 6.74
CA SER A 174 -11.52 14.73 5.75
C SER A 174 -12.33 13.92 4.76
N GLY A 175 -11.94 12.67 4.49
CA GLY A 175 -12.51 11.86 3.43
C GLY A 175 -12.10 12.30 2.03
N GLU A 176 -11.18 13.26 1.90
CA GLU A 176 -10.72 13.78 0.61
C GLU A 176 -9.60 12.91 0.03
N VAL A 177 -9.56 12.81 -1.31
CA VAL A 177 -8.49 12.15 -2.05
C VAL A 177 -7.79 13.18 -2.92
N GLU A 178 -6.46 13.21 -2.85
CA GLU A 178 -5.62 14.12 -3.61
C GLU A 178 -4.62 13.34 -4.46
N VAL A 179 -4.33 13.82 -5.68
CA VAL A 179 -3.17 13.37 -6.44
C VAL A 179 -1.94 14.11 -5.94
N VAL A 180 -0.93 13.36 -5.49
CA VAL A 180 0.25 13.91 -4.78
C VAL A 180 1.57 13.52 -5.43
N GLY A 181 1.55 12.64 -6.43
CA GLY A 181 2.72 12.32 -7.23
C GLY A 181 2.33 11.94 -8.66
N ARG A 182 3.11 12.44 -9.62
CA ARG A 182 3.00 12.13 -11.06
C ARG A 182 4.37 11.80 -11.64
N PRO A 183 4.44 11.09 -12.78
CA PRO A 183 5.73 10.79 -13.41
C PRO A 183 6.46 12.07 -13.82
N GLY A 184 7.70 12.23 -13.33
CA GLY A 184 8.59 13.33 -13.74
C GLY A 184 8.39 14.66 -13.00
N GLU A 185 7.49 14.73 -12.02
CA GLU A 185 7.34 15.88 -11.13
C GLU A 185 8.14 15.63 -9.84
N ALA A 186 9.08 16.53 -9.51
CA ALA A 186 9.94 16.50 -8.32
C ALA A 186 9.89 17.84 -7.59
#